data_AF-A0A519JUX2-F1
#
_entry.id   AF-A0A519JUX2-F1
#
_cell.length_a   1.000
_cell.length_b   1.000
_cell.length_c   1.000
_cell.angle_alpha   90.00
_cell.angle_beta   90.00
_cell.angle_gamma   90.00
#
_symmetry.space_group_name_H-M   'P 1'
#
loop_
_entity.id
_entity.type
_entity.pdbx_description
1 polymer ?
#
loop_
_entity_poly.entity_id
_entity_poly.type
_entity_poly.pdbx_seq_one_letter_code
_entity_poly.pdbx_strand_id
1 'polypeptide(L)'
;LLAAKAGASYVSPFLGRLDDISTDSLNLIEEIRLIFDNYSFGTEILAASVRNSMHIINCAKIGADVVTCPIQPILSLLKHPLTDSGLEQFIKDSQKMQ
;
A
#
# COMPACT_ATOMS: atom_id res chain seq x y z
N LEU A 1 4.70 15.84 10.51
CA LEU A 1 5.78 16.67 11.09
C LEU A 1 5.70 16.82 12.61
N LEU A 2 4.66 17.46 13.18
CA LEU A 2 4.57 17.69 14.63
C LEU A 2 4.63 16.39 15.45
N ALA A 3 3.91 15.34 15.02
CA ALA A 3 3.96 14.03 15.67
C ALA A 3 5.39 13.45 15.72
N ALA A 4 6.15 13.56 14.63
CA ALA A 4 7.53 13.12 14.58
C ALA A 4 8.45 13.94 15.51
N LYS A 5 8.27 15.26 15.55
CA LYS A 5 9.00 16.14 16.49
C LYS A 5 8.65 15.86 17.95
N ALA A 6 7.46 15.35 18.23
CA ALA A 6 7.04 14.91 19.56
C ALA A 6 7.57 13.51 19.93
N GLY A 7 8.30 12.84 19.04
CA GLY A 7 8.90 11.52 19.28
C GLY A 7 7.93 10.35 19.09
N ALA A 8 6.88 10.51 18.29
CA ALA A 8 5.98 9.40 17.97
C ALA A 8 6.72 8.28 17.21
N SER A 9 6.43 7.02 17.54
CA SER A 9 6.93 5.87 16.78
C SER A 9 6.27 5.77 15.41
N TYR A 10 4.97 6.07 15.33
CA TYR A 10 4.19 6.01 14.10
C TYR A 10 3.41 7.30 13.87
N VAL A 11 3.20 7.64 12.59
CA VAL A 11 2.16 8.58 12.15
C VAL A 11 1.22 7.89 11.18
N SER A 12 -0.10 8.03 11.41
CA SER A 12 -1.10 7.34 10.60
C SER A 12 -1.92 8.32 9.75
N PRO A 13 -1.50 8.67 8.52
CA PRO A 13 -2.34 9.41 7.56
C PRO A 13 -3.50 8.54 7.04
N PHE A 14 -4.69 9.11 6.93
CA PHE A 14 -5.92 8.38 6.55
C PHE A 14 -6.27 8.61 5.08
N LEU A 15 -5.72 7.79 4.18
CA LEU A 15 -5.83 7.98 2.72
C LEU A 15 -7.28 7.99 2.25
N GLY A 16 -8.04 6.93 2.56
CA GLY A 16 -9.40 6.79 2.07
C GLY A 16 -10.36 7.89 2.56
N ARG A 17 -10.03 8.61 3.63
CA ARG A 17 -10.84 9.77 4.07
C ARG A 17 -10.57 11.02 3.24
N LEU A 18 -9.37 11.14 2.67
CA LEU A 18 -9.01 12.22 1.74
C LEU A 18 -9.60 11.94 0.36
N ASP A 19 -9.58 10.69 -0.08
CA ASP A 19 -10.21 10.30 -1.34
C ASP A 19 -11.72 10.54 -1.31
N ASP A 20 -12.38 10.28 -0.16
CA ASP A 20 -13.82 10.54 0.06
C ASP A 20 -14.19 12.03 -0.17
N ILE A 21 -13.22 12.95 -0.06
CA ILE A 21 -13.37 14.39 -0.29
C ILE A 21 -12.59 14.88 -1.52
N SER A 22 -12.29 13.99 -2.47
CA SER A 22 -11.61 14.29 -3.74
C SER A 22 -10.24 14.96 -3.58
N THR A 23 -9.53 14.65 -2.50
CA THR A 23 -8.16 15.11 -2.25
C THR A 23 -7.18 13.99 -2.59
N ASP A 24 -6.05 14.34 -3.21
CA ASP A 24 -5.00 13.37 -3.54
C ASP A 24 -4.33 12.82 -2.27
N SER A 25 -4.75 11.62 -1.87
CA SER A 25 -4.24 10.96 -0.69
C SER A 25 -2.81 10.45 -0.84
N LEU A 26 -2.37 10.13 -2.06
CA LEU A 26 -1.02 9.60 -2.31
C LEU A 26 0.01 10.72 -2.28
N ASN A 27 -0.33 11.90 -2.79
CA ASN A 27 0.52 13.09 -2.67
C ASN A 27 0.82 13.41 -1.18
N LEU A 28 -0.14 13.22 -0.27
CA LEU A 28 0.12 13.41 1.17
C LEU A 28 1.20 12.44 1.68
N ILE A 29 1.20 11.19 1.25
CA ILE A 29 2.21 10.20 1.67
C ILE A 29 3.58 10.57 1.12
N GLU A 30 3.64 11.02 -0.14
CA GLU A 30 4.87 11.49 -0.78
C GLU A 30 5.46 12.71 -0.06
N GLU A 31 4.62 13.70 0.28
CA GLU A 31 5.04 14.87 1.05
C GLU A 31 5.56 14.48 2.45
N ILE A 32 4.87 13.57 3.15
CA ILE A 32 5.33 13.10 4.47
C ILE A 32 6.67 12.37 4.34
N ARG A 33 6.82 11.49 3.35
CA ARG A 33 8.07 10.75 3.09
C ARG A 33 9.22 11.70 2.83
N LEU A 34 9.05 12.65 1.91
CA LEU A 34 10.04 13.67 1.60
C LEU A 34 10.45 14.46 2.84
N ILE A 35 9.48 14.91 3.65
CA ILE A 35 9.76 15.62 4.89
C ILE A 35 10.52 14.74 5.88
N PHE A 36 10.13 13.47 6.03
CA PHE A 36 10.77 12.57 6.98
C PHE A 36 12.21 12.26 6.60
N ASP A 37 12.48 12.08 5.31
CA ASP A 37 13.82 11.82 4.80
C ASP A 37 14.73 13.05 4.95
N ASN A 38 14.22 14.24 4.63
CA ASN A 38 14.96 15.50 4.77
C ASN A 38 15.47 15.78 6.19
N TYR A 39 14.72 15.35 7.21
CA TYR A 39 15.08 15.56 8.61
C TYR A 39 15.51 14.29 9.33
N SER A 40 15.65 13.17 8.61
CA SER A 40 16.00 11.86 9.16
C SER A 40 15.13 11.48 10.37
N PHE A 41 13.82 11.70 10.29
CA PHE A 41 12.91 11.29 11.35
C PHE A 41 12.84 9.76 11.41
N GLY A 42 13.01 9.21 12.62
CA GLY A 42 12.80 7.78 12.88
C GLY A 42 11.34 7.37 13.10
N THR A 43 10.40 8.30 12.87
CA THR A 43 8.96 8.03 12.95
C THR A 43 8.54 7.30 11.68
N GLU A 44 7.87 6.17 11.82
CA GLU A 44 7.41 5.36 10.70
C GLU A 44 6.06 5.85 10.16
N ILE A 45 5.91 5.86 8.84
CA ILE A 45 4.69 6.21 8.12
C ILE A 45 3.79 4.97 8.06
N LEU A 46 2.68 5.01 8.78
CA LEU A 46 1.66 3.98 8.81
C LEU A 46 0.47 4.41 7.92
N ALA A 47 0.53 4.11 6.63
CA ALA A 47 -0.54 4.42 5.69
C ALA A 47 -1.84 3.70 6.11
N ALA A 48 -2.83 4.47 6.55
CA ALA A 48 -4.09 3.99 7.10
C ALA A 48 -5.28 4.35 6.21
N SER A 49 -6.45 3.77 6.51
CA SER A 49 -7.66 3.92 5.69
C SER A 49 -7.45 3.48 4.23
N VAL A 50 -6.60 2.47 4.01
CA VAL A 50 -6.36 1.88 2.70
C VAL A 50 -7.58 1.07 2.25
N ARG A 51 -8.07 1.34 1.02
CA ARG A 51 -9.35 0.82 0.50
C ARG A 51 -9.19 -0.20 -0.63
N ASN A 52 -8.08 -0.21 -1.33
CA ASN A 52 -7.86 -1.05 -2.51
C ASN A 52 -6.38 -1.44 -2.64
N SER A 53 -6.09 -2.41 -3.50
CA SER A 53 -4.72 -2.90 -3.72
C SER A 53 -3.79 -1.83 -4.32
N MET A 54 -4.33 -0.86 -5.07
CA MET A 54 -3.53 0.22 -5.65
C MET A 54 -2.98 1.18 -4.60
N HIS A 55 -3.72 1.44 -3.52
CA HIS A 55 -3.16 2.20 -2.39
C HIS A 55 -1.97 1.47 -1.79
N ILE A 56 -2.05 0.15 -1.60
CA ILE A 56 -0.93 -0.64 -1.06
C ILE A 56 0.29 -0.53 -1.96
N ILE A 57 0.10 -0.76 -3.28
CA ILE A 57 1.18 -0.70 -4.26
C ILE A 57 1.81 0.69 -4.32
N ASN A 58 0.99 1.75 -4.33
CA ASN A 58 1.50 3.12 -4.44
C ASN A 58 2.16 3.59 -3.14
N CYS A 59 1.64 3.22 -1.97
CA CYS A 59 2.31 3.47 -0.68
C CYS A 59 3.67 2.77 -0.64
N ALA A 60 3.76 1.53 -1.11
CA ALA A 60 5.03 0.80 -1.19
C ALA A 60 6.03 1.47 -2.15
N LYS A 61 5.57 1.98 -3.31
CA LYS A 61 6.42 2.72 -4.26
C LYS A 61 6.95 4.03 -3.69
N ILE A 62 6.12 4.75 -2.93
CA ILE A 62 6.52 6.01 -2.27
C ILE A 62 7.52 5.73 -1.14
N GLY A 63 7.42 4.58 -0.47
CA GLY A 63 8.26 4.23 0.69
C GLY A 63 7.58 4.49 2.03
N ALA A 64 6.26 4.28 2.10
CA ALA A 64 5.58 4.16 3.39
C ALA A 64 6.09 2.91 4.13
N ASP A 65 6.38 3.06 5.43
CA ASP A 65 7.01 2.00 6.23
C ASP A 65 6.02 0.87 6.58
N VAL A 66 4.75 1.23 6.82
CA VAL A 66 3.68 0.28 7.17
C VAL A 66 2.39 0.63 6.43
N VAL A 67 1.59 -0.39 6.09
CA VAL A 67 0.21 -0.22 5.63
C VAL A 67 -0.73 -0.96 6.57
N THR A 68 -1.84 -0.32 6.95
CA THR A 68 -2.97 -0.99 7.62
C THR A 68 -4.23 -0.90 6.77
N CYS A 69 -4.86 -2.06 6.55
CA CYS A 69 -6.05 -2.16 5.71
C CYS A 69 -6.93 -3.36 6.11
N PRO A 70 -8.20 -3.39 5.69
CA PRO A 70 -9.00 -4.61 5.75
C PRO A 70 -8.34 -5.76 4.98
N ILE A 71 -8.75 -6.99 5.26
CA ILE A 71 -8.18 -8.18 4.62
C ILE A 71 -8.37 -8.20 3.08
N GLN A 72 -9.45 -7.60 2.58
CA GLN A 72 -9.84 -7.69 1.17
C GLN A 72 -8.80 -7.07 0.22
N PRO A 73 -8.32 -5.82 0.40
CA PRO A 73 -7.20 -5.27 -0.37
C PRO A 73 -5.95 -6.16 -0.42
N ILE A 74 -5.63 -6.86 0.67
CA ILE A 74 -4.48 -7.78 0.75
C ILE A 74 -4.72 -9.00 -0.12
N LEU A 75 -5.88 -9.66 0.03
CA LEU A 75 -6.21 -10.84 -0.77
C LEU A 75 -6.29 -10.52 -2.27
N SER A 76 -6.71 -9.31 -2.62
CA SER A 76 -6.73 -8.85 -4.01
C SER A 76 -5.32 -8.72 -4.62
N LEU A 77 -4.25 -8.52 -3.83
CA LEU A 77 -2.87 -8.53 -4.34
C LEU A 77 -2.42 -9.91 -4.84
N LEU A 78 -3.04 -10.98 -4.34
CA LEU A 78 -2.69 -12.36 -4.70
C LEU A 78 -3.38 -12.82 -5.99
N LYS A 79 -4.29 -12.02 -6.56
CA LYS A 79 -5.10 -12.39 -7.71
C LYS A 79 -4.66 -11.65 -8.96
N HIS A 80 -4.40 -12.39 -10.03
CA HIS A 80 -4.14 -11.81 -11.33
C HIS A 80 -4.68 -12.74 -12.43
N PRO A 81 -5.45 -12.22 -13.42
CA PRO A 81 -6.13 -13.06 -14.41
C PRO A 81 -5.17 -13.89 -15.26
N LEU A 82 -3.95 -13.40 -15.50
CA LEU A 82 -2.92 -14.16 -16.23
C LEU A 82 -2.28 -15.26 -15.38
N THR A 83 -2.31 -15.13 -14.05
CA THR A 83 -1.84 -16.20 -13.16
C THR A 83 -2.82 -17.36 -13.19
N ASP A 84 -4.12 -17.06 -13.12
CA ASP A 84 -5.18 -18.07 -13.20
C ASP A 84 -5.17 -18.78 -14.56
N SER A 85 -5.14 -18.01 -15.66
CA SER A 85 -5.13 -18.59 -17.01
C SER A 85 -3.86 -19.39 -17.29
N GLY A 86 -2.71 -18.95 -16.77
CA GLY A 86 -1.44 -19.67 -16.87
C GLY A 86 -1.48 -21.01 -16.13
N LEU A 87 -2.02 -21.03 -14.91
CA LEU A 87 -2.16 -22.26 -14.11
C LEU A 87 -3.12 -23.26 -14.77
N GLU A 88 -4.26 -22.79 -15.28
CA GLU A 88 -5.20 -23.65 -16.00
C GLU A 88 -4.56 -24.30 -17.23
N GLN A 89 -3.80 -23.52 -18.01
CA GLN A 89 -3.10 -24.03 -19.19
C GLN A 89 -2.03 -25.06 -18.80
N PHE A 90 -1.26 -24.79 -17.74
CA PHE A 90 -0.24 -25.70 -17.23
C PHE A 90 -0.82 -27.07 -16.83
N ILE A 91 -1.96 -27.08 -16.14
CA ILE A 91 -2.64 -28.33 -15.74
C ILE A 91 -3.11 -29.11 -16.98
N LYS A 92 -3.71 -28.44 -17.97
CA LYS A 92 -4.16 -29.06 -19.22
C LYS A 92 -3.03 -29.71 -19.99
N ASP A 93 -1.87 -29.06 -20.07
CA ASP A 93 -0.74 -29.59 -20.80
C ASP A 93 -0.07 -30.76 -20.08
N SER A 94 -0.02 -30.74 -18.74
CA SER A 94 0.43 -31.87 -17.93
C SER A 94 -0.42 -33.13 -18.13
N GLN A 95 -1.75 -32.98 -18.19
CA GLN A 95 -2.67 -34.10 -18.42
C GLN A 95 -2.50 -34.76 -19.80
N LYS A 96 -2.05 -34.02 -20.82
CA LYS A 96 -1.76 -34.57 -22.15
C LYS A 96 -0.48 -35.40 -22.20
N MET A 97 0.38 -35.29 -21.19
CA MET A 97 1.65 -36.00 -21.11
C MET A 97 1.56 -37.32 -20.30
N GLN A 98 0.40 -37.60 -19.69
CA GLN A 98 0.07 -38.90 -19.10
C GLN A 98 -0.56 -39.83 -20.15
#